data_AF-A0A498SXN0-F1
#
_entry.id   AF-A0A498SXN0-F1
#
_cell.length_a   1.000
_cell.length_b   1.000
_cell.length_c   1.000
_cell.angle_alpha   90.00
_cell.angle_beta   90.00
_cell.angle_gamma   90.00
#
_symmetry.space_group_name_H-M   'P 1'
#
loop_
_entity.id
_entity.type
_entity.pdbx_description
1 polymer ?
#
loop_
_entity_poly.entity_id
_entity_poly.type
_entity_poly.pdbx_seq_one_letter_code
_entity_poly.pdbx_strand_id
1 'polypeptide(L)'
;MIIIEYYYNRDGTELVRHFLIEPSSKGVKLKGCNNEPVFGTLSALVYQHSIIPLALPTKLLLPEYDPANTPEHISAAQQLLQQGAACNVTYIVSLDTESLTGPEAARRCIDQTFELLKQKMIQPVSVHFKVSSQGVTITDNTRRLFFRRHYPVQSVTYAGLDPSDRRWDNSYLEGSMTKYVKNARMFAFVARKIGSRTDNTCHIFAELEPEQPAIAVVNFITKVMMGRR
;
A
#
# COMPACT_ATOMS: atom_id res chain seq x y z
N MET A 1 4.52 22.38 10.96
CA MET A 1 5.16 21.76 12.14
C MET A 1 6.51 21.24 11.69
N ILE A 2 7.61 21.89 12.09
CA ILE A 2 8.95 21.44 11.70
C ILE A 2 9.47 20.58 12.85
N ILE A 3 9.81 19.34 12.53
CA ILE A 3 10.30 18.33 13.47
C ILE A 3 11.80 18.21 13.22
N ILE A 4 12.59 18.35 14.28
CA ILE A 4 13.98 17.89 14.27
C ILE A 4 13.94 16.44 14.74
N GLU A 5 14.29 15.50 13.86
CA GLU A 5 14.46 14.09 14.20
C GLU A 5 15.90 13.83 14.62
N TYR A 6 16.08 13.18 15.77
CA TYR A 6 17.39 12.84 16.30
C TYR A 6 17.54 11.33 16.48
N TYR A 7 18.64 10.77 15.97
CA TYR A 7 19.02 9.37 16.14
C TYR A 7 20.21 9.26 17.12
N TYR A 8 20.00 8.61 18.27
CA TYR A 8 21.08 8.28 19.20
C TYR A 8 21.76 6.99 18.73
N ASN A 9 23.07 6.95 18.53
CA ASN A 9 23.76 5.68 18.30
C ASN A 9 25.05 5.58 19.11
N ARG A 10 25.02 4.69 20.11
CA ARG A 10 26.19 3.94 20.61
C ARG A 10 25.85 2.53 21.12
N ASP A 11 24.58 2.23 21.47
CA ASP A 11 24.22 0.90 22.04
C ASP A 11 22.98 0.23 21.42
N GLY A 12 22.61 0.56 20.16
CA GLY A 12 21.63 -0.23 19.40
C GLY A 12 20.16 -0.14 19.85
N THR A 13 19.76 0.85 20.65
CA THR A 13 18.35 1.17 20.90
C THR A 13 17.97 2.48 20.18
N GLU A 14 17.24 2.38 19.07
CA GLU A 14 16.68 3.54 18.38
C GLU A 14 15.63 4.23 19.26
N LEU A 15 15.98 5.39 19.81
CA LEU A 15 15.03 6.30 20.44
C LEU A 15 15.04 7.61 19.65
N VAL A 16 14.07 7.76 18.74
CA VAL A 16 13.87 9.01 17.99
C VAL A 16 13.26 10.05 18.92
N ARG A 17 14.01 11.13 19.20
CA ARG A 17 13.48 12.27 19.97
C ARG A 17 13.07 13.39 19.01
N HIS A 18 11.84 13.85 19.16
CA HIS A 18 11.26 14.89 18.33
C HIS A 18 11.28 16.22 19.09
N PHE A 19 11.88 17.25 18.50
CA PHE A 19 11.84 18.61 19.04
C PHE A 19 10.91 19.47 18.18
N LEU A 20 10.00 20.19 18.83
CA LEU A 20 9.06 21.08 18.16
C LEU A 20 9.61 22.50 18.12
N ILE A 21 9.64 23.12 16.94
CA ILE A 21 9.92 24.56 16.81
C ILE A 21 8.58 25.31 16.87
N GLU A 22 8.46 26.28 17.78
CA GLU A 22 7.30 27.16 17.89
C GLU A 22 7.60 28.59 17.39
N PRO A 23 6.66 29.20 16.65
CA PRO A 23 6.77 30.61 16.28
C PRO A 23 6.48 31.51 17.49
N SER A 24 7.12 32.67 17.52
CA SER A 24 6.94 33.73 18.50
C SER A 24 6.89 35.09 17.80
N SER A 25 6.46 36.13 18.51
CA SER A 25 6.46 37.50 17.98
C SER A 25 7.84 38.04 17.59
N LYS A 26 8.92 37.39 18.04
CA LYS A 26 10.31 37.79 17.80
C LYS A 26 11.09 36.81 16.92
N GLY A 27 10.43 35.77 16.38
CA GLY A 27 11.08 34.73 15.57
C GLY A 27 10.65 33.33 15.98
N VAL A 28 11.59 32.39 16.13
CA VAL A 28 11.32 30.97 16.43
C VAL A 28 12.18 30.46 17.59
N LYS A 29 11.73 29.40 18.28
CA LYS A 29 12.48 28.72 19.35
C LYS A 29 12.00 27.27 19.52
N LEU A 30 12.78 26.42 20.20
CA LEU A 30 12.28 25.10 20.61
C LEU A 30 11.24 25.20 21.74
N LYS A 31 10.10 24.54 21.53
CA LYS A 31 9.01 24.45 22.51
C LYS A 31 9.45 23.60 23.71
N GLY A 32 9.25 24.14 24.90
CA GLY A 32 9.61 23.47 26.16
C GLY A 32 11.08 23.65 26.56
N CYS A 33 11.87 24.40 25.79
CA CYS A 33 13.27 24.70 26.08
C CYS A 33 13.43 26.16 26.52
N ASN A 34 13.16 26.45 27.81
CA ASN A 34 13.18 27.82 28.35
C ASN A 34 14.57 28.48 28.37
N ASN A 35 15.64 27.67 28.30
CA ASN A 35 17.03 28.16 28.26
C ASN A 35 17.50 28.51 26.85
N GLU A 36 16.66 28.34 25.83
CA GLU A 36 17.01 28.61 24.44
C GLU A 36 16.70 30.06 24.05
N PRO A 37 17.60 30.74 23.34
CA PRO A 37 17.31 32.06 22.80
C PRO A 37 16.22 31.99 21.71
N VAL A 38 15.53 33.11 21.50
CA VAL A 38 14.64 33.27 20.34
C VAL A 38 15.48 33.65 19.12
N PHE A 39 15.39 32.87 18.05
CA PHE A 39 16.08 33.13 16.80
C PHE A 39 15.21 33.90 15.84
N GLY A 40 15.74 34.95 15.21
CA GLY A 40 14.96 35.79 14.29
C GLY A 40 14.38 35.05 13.07
N THR A 41 15.02 33.95 12.64
CA THR A 41 14.55 33.10 11.54
C THR A 41 14.82 31.63 11.83
N LEU A 42 14.10 30.75 11.12
CA LEU A 42 14.36 29.31 11.14
C LEU A 42 15.80 28.98 10.72
N SER A 43 16.30 29.62 9.67
CA SER A 43 17.67 29.40 9.20
C SER A 43 18.70 29.76 10.26
N ALA A 44 18.48 30.82 11.04
CA ALA A 44 19.38 31.19 12.14
C ALA A 44 19.36 30.16 13.27
N LEU A 45 18.19 29.61 13.62
CA LEU A 45 18.06 28.51 14.56
C LEU A 45 18.85 27.29 14.06
N VAL A 46 18.56 26.84 12.84
CA VAL A 46 19.19 25.66 12.24
C VAL A 46 20.71 25.81 12.15
N TYR A 47 21.19 26.98 11.70
CA TYR A 47 22.62 27.28 11.60
C TYR A 47 23.31 27.30 12.97
N GLN A 48 22.69 27.92 13.97
CA GLN A 48 23.29 27.94 15.31
C GLN A 48 23.37 26.53 15.90
N HIS A 49 22.30 25.73 15.75
CA HIS A 49 22.24 24.37 16.23
C HIS A 49 23.21 23.42 15.52
N SER A 50 23.64 23.72 14.29
CA SER A 50 24.67 22.93 13.59
C SER A 50 26.10 23.22 14.09
N ILE A 51 26.34 24.41 14.65
CA ILE A 51 27.64 24.79 15.22
C ILE A 51 27.73 24.40 16.69
N ILE A 52 26.65 24.58 17.46
CA ILE A 52 26.56 24.24 18.89
C ILE A 52 25.23 23.55 19.22
N PRO A 53 25.19 22.54 20.10
CA PRO A 53 23.95 21.80 20.39
C PRO A 53 22.80 22.64 20.98
N LEU A 54 23.14 23.60 21.86
CA LEU A 54 22.19 24.35 22.70
C LEU A 54 21.28 23.39 23.50
N ALA A 55 19.96 23.48 23.34
CA ALA A 55 19.00 22.62 24.03
C ALA A 55 18.88 21.21 23.41
N LEU A 56 19.53 20.96 22.26
CA LEU A 56 19.58 19.64 21.66
C LEU A 56 20.67 18.78 22.33
N PRO A 57 20.50 17.44 22.37
CA PRO A 57 21.50 16.53 22.93
C PRO A 57 22.86 16.56 22.22
N THR A 58 22.89 16.97 20.95
CA THR A 58 24.11 17.17 20.16
C THR A 58 23.84 18.18 19.03
N LYS A 59 24.89 18.55 18.29
CA LYS A 59 24.81 19.45 17.15
C LYS A 59 23.93 18.86 16.05
N LEU A 60 23.14 19.71 15.40
CA LEU A 60 22.39 19.34 14.23
C LEU A 60 23.36 19.06 13.07
N LEU A 61 23.37 17.82 12.60
CA LEU A 61 24.12 17.46 11.41
C LEU A 61 23.29 17.82 10.19
N LEU A 62 23.78 18.81 9.44
CA LEU A 62 23.19 19.18 8.15
C LEU A 62 23.80 18.31 7.06
N PRO A 63 22.98 17.80 6.11
CA PRO A 63 23.51 17.15 4.92
C PRO A 63 24.46 18.08 4.16
N GLU A 64 25.53 17.55 3.58
CA GLU A 64 26.45 18.31 2.73
C GLU A 64 25.85 18.69 1.37
N TYR A 65 24.64 18.21 1.07
CA TYR A 65 23.91 18.44 -0.17
C TYR A 65 22.56 19.11 0.10
N ASP A 66 22.10 19.92 -0.85
CA ASP A 66 20.78 20.54 -0.80
C ASP A 66 19.70 19.53 -1.22
N PRO A 67 18.84 19.06 -0.29
CA PRO A 67 17.80 18.07 -0.60
C PRO A 67 16.74 18.60 -1.56
N ALA A 68 16.66 19.92 -1.80
CA ALA A 68 15.76 20.50 -2.79
C ALA A 68 16.29 20.36 -4.24
N ASN A 69 17.60 20.14 -4.42
CA ASN A 69 18.27 20.12 -5.73
C ASN A 69 18.67 18.71 -6.22
N THR A 70 18.42 17.66 -5.43
CA THR A 70 18.67 16.28 -5.84
C THR A 70 17.41 15.66 -6.47
N PRO A 71 17.48 15.08 -7.70
CA PRO A 71 16.38 14.31 -8.31
C PRO A 71 16.02 13.03 -7.56
N GLU A 72 16.75 12.68 -6.50
CA GLU A 72 16.50 11.50 -5.66
C GLU A 72 15.55 11.83 -4.51
N HIS A 73 14.39 12.39 -4.83
CA HIS A 73 13.22 11.94 -4.10
C HIS A 73 13.02 10.49 -4.54
N ILE A 74 13.59 9.55 -3.78
CA ILE A 74 12.94 8.26 -3.62
C ILE A 74 11.59 8.60 -3.00
N SER A 75 10.64 8.92 -3.87
CA SER A 75 9.31 9.36 -3.51
C SER A 75 8.78 8.34 -2.49
N ALA A 76 8.07 8.79 -1.46
CA ALA A 76 7.36 7.86 -0.58
C ALA A 76 6.56 6.83 -1.40
N ALA A 77 6.13 7.17 -2.63
CA ALA A 77 5.58 6.23 -3.59
C ALA A 77 6.54 5.10 -3.99
N GLN A 78 7.81 5.36 -4.28
CA GLN A 78 8.83 4.35 -4.59
C GLN A 78 9.15 3.46 -3.37
N GLN A 79 9.22 4.01 -2.16
CA GLN A 79 9.35 3.22 -0.93
C GLN A 79 8.10 2.38 -0.64
N LEU A 80 6.90 2.93 -0.84
CA LEU A 80 5.63 2.18 -0.78
C LEU A 80 5.55 1.08 -1.86
N LEU A 81 6.08 1.34 -3.06
CA LEU A 81 6.22 0.34 -4.13
C LEU A 81 7.18 -0.80 -3.73
N GLN A 82 8.25 -0.49 -3.00
CA GLN A 82 9.19 -1.48 -2.47
C GLN A 82 8.62 -2.30 -1.29
N GLN A 83 8.01 -1.64 -0.29
CA GLN A 83 7.36 -2.34 0.83
C GLN A 83 6.10 -3.10 0.41
N GLY A 84 5.41 -2.57 -0.61
CA GLY A 84 4.13 -3.02 -1.08
C GLY A 84 2.96 -2.49 -0.24
N ALA A 85 1.76 -2.53 -0.81
CA ALA A 85 0.52 -2.29 -0.10
C ALA A 85 -0.16 -3.63 0.20
N ALA A 86 -0.77 -3.75 1.38
CA ALA A 86 -1.53 -4.94 1.74
C ALA A 86 -2.85 -4.56 2.40
N CYS A 87 -3.89 -5.32 2.10
CA CYS A 87 -5.22 -5.18 2.67
C CYS A 87 -5.90 -6.55 2.74
N ASN A 88 -7.02 -6.63 3.46
CA ASN A 88 -7.87 -7.81 3.34
C ASN A 88 -8.97 -7.56 2.30
N VAL A 89 -9.21 -8.58 1.48
CA VAL A 89 -10.27 -8.59 0.45
C VAL A 89 -10.98 -9.93 0.48
N THR A 90 -12.16 -9.99 -0.13
CA THR A 90 -12.86 -11.26 -0.35
C THR A 90 -12.31 -11.91 -1.60
N TYR A 91 -11.74 -13.10 -1.48
CA TYR A 91 -11.48 -13.95 -2.63
C TYR A 91 -12.75 -14.73 -2.99
N ILE A 92 -13.18 -14.65 -4.25
CA ILE A 92 -14.43 -15.27 -4.70
C ILE A 92 -14.10 -16.56 -5.46
N VAL A 93 -13.38 -16.45 -6.58
CA VAL A 93 -13.04 -17.60 -7.43
C VAL A 93 -11.86 -17.26 -8.35
N SER A 94 -11.21 -18.29 -8.89
CA SER A 94 -10.27 -18.18 -10.01
C SER A 94 -10.78 -19.03 -11.16
N LEU A 95 -10.81 -18.49 -12.37
CA LEU A 95 -11.33 -19.15 -13.55
C LEU A 95 -10.30 -19.10 -14.67
N ASP A 96 -10.10 -20.22 -15.36
CA ASP A 96 -9.25 -20.26 -16.54
C ASP A 96 -9.94 -19.51 -17.68
N THR A 97 -9.19 -18.61 -18.33
CA THR A 97 -9.66 -17.82 -19.47
C THR A 97 -9.01 -18.23 -20.78
N GLU A 98 -8.22 -19.32 -20.77
CA GLU A 98 -7.46 -19.79 -21.93
C GLU A 98 -6.64 -18.61 -22.50
N SER A 99 -6.77 -18.34 -23.80
CA SER A 99 -6.08 -17.23 -24.48
C SER A 99 -6.72 -15.85 -24.28
N LEU A 100 -7.89 -15.76 -23.62
CA LEU A 100 -8.57 -14.49 -23.41
C LEU A 100 -7.83 -13.65 -22.35
N THR A 101 -7.64 -12.36 -22.65
CA THR A 101 -6.89 -11.41 -21.81
C THR A 101 -7.68 -10.12 -21.56
N GLY A 102 -7.11 -9.21 -20.77
CA GLY A 102 -7.61 -7.84 -20.67
C GLY A 102 -9.00 -7.69 -20.02
N PRO A 103 -9.71 -6.59 -20.32
CA PRO A 103 -11.06 -6.33 -19.82
C PRO A 103 -12.07 -7.43 -20.17
N GLU A 104 -11.96 -8.04 -21.34
CA GLU A 104 -12.84 -9.09 -21.83
C GLU A 104 -12.72 -10.37 -21.00
N ALA A 105 -11.49 -10.76 -20.62
CA ALA A 105 -11.25 -11.86 -19.69
C ALA A 105 -11.89 -11.61 -18.32
N ALA A 106 -11.71 -10.40 -17.78
CA ALA A 106 -12.33 -10.01 -16.52
C ALA A 106 -13.86 -10.06 -16.60
N ARG A 107 -14.46 -9.47 -17.64
CA ARG A 107 -15.93 -9.49 -17.85
C ARG A 107 -16.47 -10.92 -17.90
N ARG A 108 -15.92 -11.77 -18.77
CA ARG A 108 -16.34 -13.17 -18.94
C ARG A 108 -16.28 -13.93 -17.61
N CYS A 109 -15.20 -13.76 -16.86
CA CYS A 109 -15.04 -14.45 -15.58
C CYS A 109 -16.00 -13.96 -14.51
N ILE A 110 -16.30 -12.67 -14.45
CA ILE A 110 -17.29 -12.15 -13.51
C ILE A 110 -18.68 -12.66 -13.88
N ASP A 111 -19.04 -12.69 -15.17
CA ASP A 111 -20.31 -13.27 -15.62
C ASP A 111 -20.43 -14.74 -15.20
N GLN A 112 -19.38 -15.53 -15.46
CA GLN A 112 -19.33 -16.94 -15.05
C GLN A 112 -19.35 -17.11 -13.52
N THR A 113 -18.76 -16.18 -12.76
CA THR A 113 -18.80 -16.19 -11.29
C THR A 113 -20.23 -16.12 -10.77
N PHE A 114 -21.10 -15.30 -11.39
CA PHE A 114 -22.51 -15.22 -11.00
C PHE A 114 -23.30 -16.48 -11.37
N GLU A 115 -22.98 -17.16 -12.47
CA GLU A 115 -23.60 -18.45 -12.79
C GLU A 115 -23.19 -19.53 -11.79
N LEU A 116 -21.90 -19.58 -11.40
CA LEU A 116 -21.42 -20.49 -10.36
C LEU A 116 -22.00 -20.16 -8.98
N LEU A 117 -22.28 -18.88 -8.70
CA LEU A 117 -22.97 -18.46 -7.48
C LEU A 117 -24.38 -19.04 -7.39
N LYS A 118 -25.16 -18.97 -8.48
CA LYS A 118 -26.52 -19.55 -8.54
C LYS A 118 -26.50 -21.06 -8.31
N GLN A 119 -25.45 -21.74 -8.77
CA GLN A 119 -25.23 -23.17 -8.59
C GLN A 119 -24.65 -23.54 -7.21
N LYS A 120 -24.38 -22.55 -6.34
CA LYS A 120 -23.74 -22.74 -5.02
C LYS A 120 -22.37 -23.43 -5.10
N MET A 121 -21.63 -23.20 -6.19
CA MET A 121 -20.34 -23.84 -6.47
C MET A 121 -19.12 -23.03 -6.02
N ILE A 122 -19.35 -21.88 -5.37
CA ILE A 122 -18.27 -20.99 -4.89
C ILE A 122 -18.36 -20.83 -3.38
N GLN A 123 -17.20 -20.88 -2.73
CA GLN A 123 -17.04 -20.64 -1.30
C GLN A 123 -16.03 -19.51 -1.12
N PRO A 124 -16.49 -18.26 -1.03
CA PRO A 124 -15.61 -17.12 -0.83
C PRO A 124 -14.90 -17.20 0.53
N VAL A 125 -13.66 -16.70 0.57
CA VAL A 125 -12.86 -16.63 1.80
C VAL A 125 -12.21 -15.27 1.94
N SER A 126 -11.99 -14.83 3.18
CA SER A 126 -11.18 -13.66 3.47
C SER A 126 -9.71 -13.97 3.18
N VAL A 127 -9.05 -13.11 2.40
CA VAL A 127 -7.64 -13.26 2.06
C VAL A 127 -6.87 -11.98 2.38
N HIS A 128 -5.64 -12.17 2.85
CA HIS A 128 -4.65 -11.10 2.89
C HIS A 128 -4.05 -10.92 1.49
N PHE A 129 -4.28 -9.76 0.90
CA PHE A 129 -3.89 -9.41 -0.46
C PHE A 129 -2.79 -8.37 -0.41
N LYS A 130 -1.59 -8.74 -0.87
CA LYS A 130 -0.42 -7.87 -0.93
C LYS A 130 0.02 -7.66 -2.37
N VAL A 131 0.26 -6.41 -2.72
CA VAL A 131 0.84 -6.00 -4.00
C VAL A 131 2.18 -5.32 -3.72
N SER A 132 3.22 -5.67 -4.48
CA SER A 132 4.57 -5.08 -4.35
C SER A 132 5.27 -5.07 -5.71
N SER A 133 6.46 -4.48 -5.77
CA SER A 133 7.34 -4.55 -6.95
C SER A 133 7.63 -5.98 -7.47
N GLN A 134 7.50 -7.00 -6.60
CA GLN A 134 7.68 -8.41 -6.99
C GLN A 134 6.43 -9.02 -7.63
N GLY A 135 5.24 -8.44 -7.38
CA GLY A 135 3.97 -8.94 -7.88
C GLY A 135 2.87 -8.98 -6.83
N VAL A 136 1.87 -9.82 -7.08
CA VAL A 136 0.68 -9.99 -6.23
C VAL A 136 0.83 -11.25 -5.40
N THR A 137 0.55 -11.15 -4.10
CA THR A 137 0.56 -12.27 -3.16
C THR A 137 -0.79 -12.35 -2.48
N ILE A 138 -1.37 -13.54 -2.43
CA ILE A 138 -2.65 -13.82 -1.81
C ILE A 138 -2.44 -14.91 -0.75
N THR A 139 -2.84 -14.64 0.47
CA THR A 139 -2.81 -15.61 1.58
C THR A 139 -4.22 -15.81 2.10
N ASP A 140 -4.69 -17.06 2.12
CA ASP A 140 -6.01 -17.38 2.68
C ASP A 140 -5.95 -17.30 4.20
N ASN A 141 -6.71 -16.38 4.78
CA ASN A 141 -6.75 -16.20 6.24
C ASN A 141 -7.40 -17.40 6.94
N THR A 142 -8.28 -18.12 6.23
CA THR A 142 -8.99 -19.32 6.73
C THR A 142 -8.21 -20.61 6.49
N ARG A 143 -7.21 -20.57 5.58
CA ARG A 143 -6.41 -21.74 5.14
C ARG A 143 -7.27 -22.89 4.60
N ARG A 144 -8.44 -22.61 4.02
CA ARG A 144 -9.37 -23.62 3.51
C ARG A 144 -9.16 -23.95 2.04
N LEU A 145 -8.87 -22.94 1.21
CA LEU A 145 -8.76 -23.12 -0.24
C LEU A 145 -7.31 -23.26 -0.71
N PHE A 146 -6.39 -22.53 -0.09
CA PHE A 146 -4.95 -22.58 -0.37
C PHE A 146 -4.20 -21.93 0.78
N PHE A 147 -2.91 -22.21 0.96
CA PHE A 147 -2.13 -21.49 1.99
C PHE A 147 -1.71 -20.10 1.51
N ARG A 148 -1.02 -20.04 0.37
CA ARG A 148 -0.51 -18.81 -0.23
C ARG A 148 -0.28 -18.99 -1.73
N ARG A 149 -0.57 -17.96 -2.53
CA ARG A 149 -0.27 -17.90 -3.96
C ARG A 149 0.48 -16.62 -4.28
N HIS A 150 1.48 -16.70 -5.14
CA HIS A 150 2.25 -15.56 -5.60
C HIS A 150 2.24 -15.52 -7.13
N TYR A 151 1.87 -14.36 -7.67
CA TYR A 151 1.86 -14.05 -9.09
C TYR A 151 2.93 -12.99 -9.33
N PRO A 152 4.07 -13.37 -9.94
CA PRO A 152 5.11 -12.42 -10.29
C PRO A 152 4.54 -11.27 -11.14
N VAL A 153 5.04 -10.06 -10.97
CA VAL A 153 4.52 -8.88 -11.70
C VAL A 153 4.46 -9.11 -13.23
N GLN A 154 5.41 -9.86 -13.80
CA GLN A 154 5.46 -10.19 -15.22
C GLN A 154 4.36 -11.16 -15.71
N SER A 155 3.74 -11.92 -14.80
CA SER A 155 2.62 -12.79 -15.15
C SER A 155 1.31 -12.03 -15.15
N VAL A 156 1.17 -10.97 -14.35
CA VAL A 156 -0.06 -10.15 -14.29
C VAL A 156 -0.15 -9.29 -15.55
N THR A 157 -1.20 -9.48 -16.34
CA THR A 157 -1.39 -8.82 -17.64
C THR A 157 -2.47 -7.75 -17.62
N TYR A 158 -3.40 -7.82 -16.66
CA TYR A 158 -4.50 -6.87 -16.54
C TYR A 158 -5.02 -6.83 -15.10
N ALA A 159 -5.53 -5.67 -14.68
CA ALA A 159 -6.33 -5.52 -13.46
C ALA A 159 -7.42 -4.47 -13.71
N GLY A 160 -8.63 -4.72 -13.22
CA GLY A 160 -9.78 -3.84 -13.45
C GLY A 160 -10.95 -4.12 -12.52
N LEU A 161 -11.87 -3.15 -12.44
CA LEU A 161 -13.15 -3.32 -11.76
C LEU A 161 -14.13 -4.13 -12.62
N ASP A 162 -15.23 -4.61 -12.03
CA ASP A 162 -16.35 -5.16 -12.81
C ASP A 162 -16.90 -4.10 -13.78
N PRO A 163 -16.86 -4.34 -15.10
CA PRO A 163 -17.36 -3.37 -16.09
C PRO A 163 -18.86 -3.08 -15.95
N SER A 164 -19.62 -4.02 -15.37
CA SER A 164 -21.06 -3.88 -15.15
C SER A 164 -21.40 -3.28 -13.78
N ASP A 165 -20.38 -2.88 -13.01
CA ASP A 165 -20.52 -2.30 -11.66
C ASP A 165 -21.44 -3.12 -10.74
N ARG A 166 -21.45 -4.46 -10.89
CA ARG A 166 -22.18 -5.34 -9.98
C ARG A 166 -21.47 -5.38 -8.64
N ARG A 167 -22.18 -5.93 -7.66
CA ARG A 167 -21.78 -5.89 -6.26
C ARG A 167 -21.80 -7.27 -5.66
N TRP A 168 -20.78 -7.55 -4.86
CA TRP A 168 -20.68 -8.78 -4.11
C TRP A 168 -21.30 -8.61 -2.72
N ASP A 169 -22.05 -9.60 -2.25
CA ASP A 169 -22.59 -9.61 -0.89
C ASP A 169 -21.65 -10.38 0.05
N ASN A 170 -20.98 -9.66 0.94
CA ASN A 170 -20.07 -10.22 1.94
C ASN A 170 -20.78 -10.79 3.18
N SER A 171 -22.11 -10.73 3.27
CA SER A 171 -22.88 -11.16 4.46
C SER A 171 -22.63 -12.60 4.89
N TYR A 172 -22.19 -13.46 3.97
CA TYR A 172 -21.99 -14.89 4.19
C TYR A 172 -20.53 -15.27 4.49
N LEU A 173 -19.61 -14.31 4.60
CA LEU A 173 -18.24 -14.60 5.00
C LEU A 173 -18.20 -15.04 6.47
N GLU A 174 -17.72 -16.24 6.71
CA GLU A 174 -17.51 -16.77 8.05
C GLU A 174 -16.36 -16.02 8.74
N GLY A 175 -16.66 -15.34 9.86
CA GLY A 175 -15.64 -14.67 10.68
C GLY A 175 -16.21 -13.53 11.54
N SER A 176 -15.61 -13.30 12.71
CA SER A 176 -15.95 -12.20 13.64
C SER A 176 -15.48 -10.83 13.13
N MET A 177 -15.84 -10.47 11.89
CA MET A 177 -15.53 -9.15 11.36
C MET A 177 -16.61 -8.15 11.77
N THR A 178 -16.22 -7.20 12.62
CA THR A 178 -17.12 -6.17 13.16
C THR A 178 -17.39 -5.02 12.19
N LYS A 179 -16.52 -4.83 11.18
CA LYS A 179 -16.68 -3.85 10.10
C LYS A 179 -16.27 -4.47 8.77
N TYR A 180 -17.21 -4.56 7.84
CA TYR A 180 -16.96 -5.00 6.46
C TYR A 180 -17.87 -4.25 5.49
N VAL A 181 -17.47 -4.18 4.22
CA VAL A 181 -18.32 -3.65 3.15
C VAL A 181 -19.33 -4.72 2.76
N LYS A 182 -20.61 -4.55 3.13
CA LYS A 182 -21.66 -5.55 2.82
C LYS A 182 -21.88 -5.71 1.31
N ASN A 183 -22.07 -4.59 0.62
CA ASN A 183 -22.35 -4.54 -0.82
C ASN A 183 -21.09 -3.99 -1.51
N ALA A 184 -20.16 -4.90 -1.82
CA ALA A 184 -18.78 -4.59 -2.15
C ALA A 184 -18.55 -4.47 -3.65
N ARG A 185 -17.73 -3.51 -4.08
CA ARG A 185 -17.27 -3.48 -5.47
C ARG A 185 -16.38 -4.68 -5.76
N MET A 186 -16.59 -5.26 -6.94
CA MET A 186 -15.79 -6.36 -7.43
C MET A 186 -14.64 -5.86 -8.30
N PHE A 187 -13.52 -6.57 -8.23
CA PHE A 187 -12.39 -6.36 -9.11
C PHE A 187 -11.76 -7.69 -9.47
N ALA A 188 -10.98 -7.68 -10.55
CA ALA A 188 -10.25 -8.85 -10.98
C ALA A 188 -8.87 -8.46 -11.49
N PHE A 189 -7.95 -9.43 -11.43
CA PHE A 189 -6.73 -9.37 -12.23
C PHE A 189 -6.57 -10.65 -13.04
N VAL A 190 -5.95 -10.51 -14.20
CA VAL A 190 -5.64 -11.61 -15.11
C VAL A 190 -4.15 -11.87 -15.05
N ALA A 191 -3.77 -13.13 -14.90
CA ALA A 191 -2.37 -13.56 -14.89
C ALA A 191 -2.14 -14.74 -15.82
N ARG A 192 -0.98 -14.78 -16.48
CA ARG A 192 -0.52 -15.93 -17.25
C ARG A 192 -0.26 -17.12 -16.34
N LYS A 193 -0.71 -18.30 -16.76
CA LYS A 193 -0.52 -19.55 -16.04
C LYS A 193 0.96 -19.96 -16.09
N ILE A 194 1.48 -20.43 -14.96
CA ILE A 194 2.88 -20.89 -14.89
C ILE A 194 3.06 -22.08 -15.83
N GLY A 195 4.05 -22.02 -16.72
CA GLY A 195 4.33 -23.07 -17.69
C GLY A 195 3.52 -23.02 -18.99
N SER A 196 2.58 -22.06 -19.14
CA SER A 196 1.88 -21.82 -20.40
C SER A 196 2.28 -20.48 -21.03
N ARG A 197 2.34 -20.44 -22.37
CA ARG A 197 2.62 -19.20 -23.13
C ARG A 197 1.35 -18.42 -23.44
N THR A 198 0.22 -19.11 -23.55
CA THR A 198 -1.05 -18.54 -24.04
C THR A 198 -2.13 -18.55 -22.98
N ASP A 199 -2.07 -19.45 -21.99
CA ASP A 199 -3.17 -19.61 -21.06
C ASP A 199 -3.10 -18.60 -19.92
N ASN A 200 -4.27 -18.08 -19.57
CA ASN A 200 -4.47 -17.10 -18.54
C ASN A 200 -5.49 -17.63 -17.53
N THR A 201 -5.37 -17.13 -16.31
CA THR A 201 -6.35 -17.33 -15.24
C THR A 201 -6.75 -15.95 -14.75
N CYS A 202 -8.05 -15.75 -14.59
CA CYS A 202 -8.63 -14.55 -13.99
C CYS A 202 -8.99 -14.83 -12.55
N HIS A 203 -8.62 -13.92 -11.65
CA HIS A 203 -8.86 -14.03 -10.22
C HIS A 203 -9.81 -12.92 -9.80
N ILE A 204 -10.96 -13.29 -9.23
CA ILE A 204 -12.05 -12.37 -8.88
C ILE A 204 -12.07 -12.15 -7.36
N PHE A 205 -12.19 -10.87 -6.99
CA PHE A 205 -12.21 -10.40 -5.61
C PHE A 205 -13.31 -9.37 -5.39
N ALA A 206 -13.59 -9.07 -4.13
CA ALA A 206 -14.40 -7.92 -3.73
C ALA A 206 -13.79 -7.17 -2.55
N GLU A 207 -14.14 -5.90 -2.42
CA GLU A 207 -13.81 -5.09 -1.24
C GLU A 207 -14.25 -5.81 0.04
N LEU A 208 -13.46 -5.65 1.10
CA LEU A 208 -13.80 -6.20 2.41
C LEU A 208 -13.63 -5.12 3.48
N GLU A 209 -12.50 -4.43 3.47
CA GLU A 209 -12.20 -3.31 4.37
C GLU A 209 -12.71 -1.96 3.80
N PRO A 210 -13.52 -1.18 4.53
CA PRO A 210 -14.06 0.10 4.04
C PRO A 210 -12.99 1.13 3.65
N GLU A 211 -11.86 1.13 4.33
CA GLU A 211 -10.74 2.05 4.10
C GLU A 211 -9.87 1.65 2.89
N GLN A 212 -10.11 0.47 2.30
CA GLN A 212 -9.29 -0.10 1.22
C GLN A 212 -10.17 -0.44 0.01
N PRO A 213 -10.64 0.56 -0.75
CA PRO A 213 -11.56 0.34 -1.86
C PRO A 213 -10.86 -0.36 -3.04
N ALA A 214 -11.63 -1.10 -3.83
CA ALA A 214 -11.15 -1.91 -4.96
C ALA A 214 -10.44 -1.05 -6.00
N ILE A 215 -10.88 0.19 -6.19
CA ILE A 215 -10.24 1.14 -7.11
C ILE A 215 -8.79 1.43 -6.68
N ALA A 216 -8.52 1.54 -5.38
CA ALA A 216 -7.16 1.77 -4.88
C ALA A 216 -6.27 0.54 -5.13
N VAL A 217 -6.81 -0.66 -4.89
CA VAL A 217 -6.12 -1.93 -5.16
C VAL A 217 -5.77 -2.05 -6.65
N VAL A 218 -6.74 -1.86 -7.54
CA VAL A 218 -6.55 -1.92 -9.00
C VAL A 218 -5.53 -0.88 -9.46
N ASN A 219 -5.64 0.37 -9.00
CA ASN A 219 -4.69 1.42 -9.33
C ASN A 219 -3.27 1.08 -8.89
N PHE A 220 -3.11 0.45 -7.72
CA PHE A 220 -1.80 0.06 -7.23
C PHE A 220 -1.20 -1.09 -8.05
N ILE A 221 -1.99 -2.11 -8.42
CA ILE A 221 -1.54 -3.17 -9.35
C ILE A 221 -1.12 -2.56 -10.69
N THR A 222 -1.93 -1.68 -11.28
CA THR A 222 -1.63 -1.01 -12.54
C THR A 222 -0.36 -0.18 -12.47
N LYS A 223 -0.14 0.59 -11.40
CA LYS A 223 1.11 1.34 -11.19
C LYS A 223 2.33 0.44 -11.13
N VAL A 224 2.24 -0.68 -10.41
CA VAL A 224 3.32 -1.67 -10.30
C VAL A 224 3.63 -2.31 -11.67
N MET A 225 2.60 -2.59 -12.47
CA MET A 225 2.79 -3.10 -13.84
C MET A 225 3.40 -2.06 -14.78
N MET A 226 3.00 -0.79 -14.67
CA MET A 226 3.45 0.31 -15.54
C MET A 226 4.85 0.81 -15.20
N GLY A 227 5.29 0.77 -13.94
CA GLY A 227 6.61 1.22 -13.50
C GLY A 227 7.79 0.39 -14.02
N ARG A 228 7.55 -0.58 -14.91
CA ARG A 228 8.55 -1.40 -15.62
C ARG A 228 8.62 -1.09 -17.12
N ARG A 229 7.80 -0.17 -17.64
CA ARG A 229 7.86 0.28 -19.04
C ARG A 229 8.70 1.53 -19.19
#